data_AF-A0A7W1G6B2-F1
#
_entry.id   AF-A0A7W1G6B2-F1
#
_cell.length_a   1.000
_cell.length_b   1.000
_cell.length_c   1.000
_cell.angle_alpha   90.00
_cell.angle_beta   90.00
_cell.angle_gamma   90.00
#
_symmetry.space_group_name_H-M   'P 1'
#
loop_
_entity.id
_entity.type
_entity.pdbx_description
1 polymer ?
#
loop_
_entity_poly.entity_id
_entity_poly.type
_entity_poly.pdbx_seq_one_letter_code
_entity_poly.pdbx_strand_id
1 'polypeptide(L)'
;MRRLIIAAIVTGSLAGCGGGSRVEVRDATTGYLVGGARIEATLRDGRSLTLGTTGNDGAARIAPPPHVDYLFVSATGYKPARAGAGDT
;
A
#
# COMPACT_ATOMS: atom_id res chain seq x y z
N MET A 1 -11.90 4.51 -22.20
CA MET A 1 -11.17 3.43 -21.49
C MET A 1 -11.20 3.76 -20.00
N ARG A 2 -12.03 3.07 -19.21
CA ARG A 2 -12.29 3.42 -17.80
C ARG A 2 -11.03 3.08 -16.98
N ARG A 3 -10.49 4.09 -16.31
CA ARG A 3 -9.27 4.01 -15.50
C ARG A 3 -9.57 3.18 -14.25
N LEU A 4 -9.03 1.97 -14.15
CA LEU A 4 -9.16 1.08 -12.99
C LEU A 4 -8.40 1.72 -11.83
N ILE A 5 -9.11 2.03 -10.75
CA ILE A 5 -8.56 2.62 -9.53
C ILE A 5 -8.20 1.44 -8.62
N ILE A 6 -6.97 1.39 -8.11
CA ILE A 6 -6.64 0.45 -7.02
C ILE A 6 -7.09 1.03 -5.69
N ALA A 7 -7.65 0.19 -4.83
CA ALA A 7 -7.84 0.45 -3.42
C ALA A 7 -6.85 -0.41 -2.64
N ALA A 8 -6.01 0.24 -1.84
CA ALA A 8 -5.14 -0.45 -0.90
C ALA A 8 -5.83 -0.47 0.47
N ILE A 9 -6.01 -1.67 1.02
CA ILE A 9 -6.46 -1.84 2.41
C ILE A 9 -5.24 -2.25 3.21
N VAL A 10 -4.99 -1.53 4.30
CA VAL A 10 -4.02 -1.96 5.31
C VAL A 10 -4.79 -2.76 6.36
N THR A 11 -4.62 -4.08 6.38
CA THR A 11 -5.17 -4.99 7.38
C THR A 11 -4.08 -5.28 8.42
N GLY A 12 -3.86 -4.31 9.31
CA GLY A 12 -2.90 -4.46 10.40
C GLY A 12 -2.53 -3.13 11.04
N SER A 13 -2.08 -3.17 12.29
CA SER A 13 -1.56 -1.99 12.96
C SER A 13 -0.26 -1.55 12.28
N LEU A 14 -0.17 -0.27 11.90
CA LEU A 14 1.07 0.39 11.50
C LEU A 14 1.96 0.72 12.72
N ALA A 15 1.49 0.42 13.94
CA ALA A 15 2.13 0.79 15.19
C ALA A 15 3.39 -0.05 15.46
N GLY A 16 4.55 0.45 15.01
CA GLY A 16 5.79 0.63 15.80
C GLY A 16 6.48 -0.56 16.49
N CYS A 17 5.90 -1.75 16.57
CA CYS A 17 6.44 -2.88 17.34
C CYS A 17 6.69 -4.10 16.44
N GLY A 18 7.58 -3.99 15.45
CA GLY A 18 8.18 -5.14 14.74
C GLY A 18 7.23 -6.11 14.00
N GLY A 19 5.90 -5.95 14.13
CA GLY A 19 4.88 -6.77 13.50
C GLY A 19 4.51 -6.14 12.18
N GLY A 20 5.00 -6.71 11.08
CA GLY A 20 4.68 -6.22 9.75
C GLY A 20 3.17 -6.13 9.52
N SER A 21 2.71 -5.02 8.95
CA SER A 21 1.35 -4.82 8.50
C SER A 21 1.11 -5.60 7.20
N ARG A 22 -0.08 -6.19 7.04
CA ARG A 22 -0.50 -6.75 5.74
C ARG A 22 -1.19 -5.66 4.94
N VAL A 23 -0.82 -5.52 3.68
CA VAL A 23 -1.48 -4.65 2.72
C VAL A 23 -2.04 -5.50 1.61
N GLU A 24 -3.32 -5.37 1.36
CA GLU A 24 -4.04 -6.04 0.28
C GLU A 24 -4.42 -4.98 -0.76
N VAL A 25 -4.00 -5.20 -2.00
CA VAL A 25 -4.30 -4.31 -3.11
C VAL A 25 -5.37 -4.96 -3.95
N ARG A 26 -6.48 -4.25 -4.12
CA ARG A 26 -7.61 -4.71 -4.93
C ARG A 26 -8.01 -3.65 -5.93
N ASP A 27 -8.57 -4.09 -7.04
CA ASP A 27 -9.27 -3.22 -7.97
C ASP A 27 -10.55 -2.71 -7.30
N ALA A 28 -10.70 -1.38 -7.19
CA ALA A 28 -11.85 -0.77 -6.54
C ALA A 28 -13.16 -0.92 -7.34
N THR A 29 -13.05 -1.24 -8.63
CA THR A 29 -14.16 -1.41 -9.56
C THR A 29 -14.66 -2.85 -9.57
N THR A 30 -13.74 -3.82 -9.60
CA THR A 30 -14.06 -5.24 -9.77
C THR A 30 -13.93 -6.04 -8.49
N GLY A 31 -13.22 -5.51 -7.48
CA GLY A 31 -12.91 -6.21 -6.23
C GLY A 31 -11.81 -7.25 -6.33
N TYR A 32 -11.24 -7.49 -7.52
CA TYR A 32 -10.18 -8.49 -7.72
C TYR A 32 -8.87 -8.05 -7.07
N LEU A 33 -8.14 -9.02 -6.53
CA LEU A 33 -6.81 -8.82 -5.96
C LEU A 33 -5.79 -8.54 -7.08
N VAL A 34 -4.93 -7.55 -6.87
CA VAL A 34 -3.95 -7.08 -7.86
C VAL A 34 -2.56 -7.49 -7.41
N GLY A 35 -2.02 -8.52 -8.05
CA GLY A 35 -0.63 -8.93 -7.87
C GLY A 35 0.37 -7.99 -8.56
N GLY A 36 1.60 -7.93 -8.04
CA GLY A 36 2.66 -7.08 -8.59
C GLY A 36 2.52 -5.58 -8.30
N ALA A 37 1.60 -5.15 -7.42
CA ALA A 37 1.47 -3.78 -6.99
C ALA A 37 2.63 -3.39 -6.06
N ARG A 38 3.33 -2.29 -6.38
CA ARG A 38 4.41 -1.72 -5.58
C ARG A 38 3.85 -0.82 -4.50
N ILE A 39 4.37 -0.99 -3.28
CA ILE A 39 3.99 -0.22 -2.09
C ILE A 39 5.20 0.57 -1.62
N GLU A 40 5.04 1.88 -1.54
CA GLU A 40 6.04 2.83 -1.08
C GLU A 40 5.48 3.64 0.08
N ALA A 41 6.26 3.85 1.12
CA ALA A 41 5.94 4.80 2.18
C ALA A 41 6.61 6.12 1.88
N THR A 42 5.87 7.21 2.02
CA THR A 42 6.44 8.55 2.14
C THR A 42 6.53 8.91 3.61
N LEU A 43 7.75 9.23 4.04
CA LEU A 43 8.08 9.66 5.38
C LEU A 43 7.81 11.17 5.52
N ARG A 44 7.63 11.62 6.76
CA ARG A 44 7.42 13.06 7.05
C ARG A 44 8.56 13.98 6.60
N ASP A 45 9.77 13.47 6.47
CA ASP A 45 10.93 14.19 5.94
C ASP A 45 10.94 14.31 4.40
N GLY A 46 9.89 13.81 3.73
CA GLY A 46 9.73 13.83 2.28
C GLY A 46 10.45 12.68 1.56
N ARG A 47 11.13 11.78 2.28
CA ARG A 47 11.77 10.61 1.65
C ARG A 47 10.75 9.52 1.35
N SER A 48 10.96 8.81 0.25
CA SER A 48 10.19 7.61 -0.08
C SER A 48 10.99 6.35 0.19
N LEU A 49 10.34 5.35 0.78
CA LEU A 49 10.89 4.03 1.06
C LEU A 49 10.01 2.98 0.39
N THR A 50 10.57 2.16 -0.49
CA THR A 50 9.84 0.99 -1.00
C THR A 50 9.71 -0.04 0.10
N LEU A 51 8.47 -0.36 0.48
CA LEU A 51 8.19 -1.34 1.54
C LEU A 51 8.04 -2.76 0.99
N GLY A 52 7.62 -2.89 -0.27
CA GLY A 52 7.50 -4.18 -0.93
C GLY A 52 6.60 -4.15 -2.15
N THR A 53 6.35 -5.34 -2.67
CA THR A 53 5.45 -5.58 -3.81
C THR A 53 4.49 -6.69 -3.42
N THR A 54 3.22 -6.59 -3.81
CA THR A 54 2.24 -7.65 -3.57
C THR A 54 2.57 -8.91 -4.36
N GLY A 55 2.38 -10.07 -3.72
CA GLY A 55 2.47 -11.37 -4.37
C GLY A 55 1.32 -11.62 -5.35
N ASN A 56 1.29 -12.82 -5.93
CA ASN A 56 0.22 -13.24 -6.84
C ASN A 56 -1.16 -13.31 -6.16
N ASP A 57 -1.18 -13.38 -4.83
CA ASP A 57 -2.37 -13.28 -3.99
C ASP A 57 -2.85 -11.83 -3.79
N GLY A 58 -2.19 -10.85 -4.39
CA GLY A 58 -2.50 -9.41 -4.26
C GLY A 58 -2.24 -8.84 -2.86
N ALA A 59 -1.46 -9.54 -2.03
CA ALA A 59 -1.10 -9.07 -0.70
C ALA A 59 0.42 -8.93 -0.53
N ALA A 60 0.83 -8.01 0.34
CA ALA A 60 2.21 -7.84 0.78
C ALA A 60 2.26 -7.74 2.30
N ARG A 61 3.32 -8.27 2.91
CA ARG A 61 3.68 -7.93 4.29
C ARG A 61 4.73 -6.84 4.24
N ILE A 62 4.45 -5.72 4.90
CA ILE A 62 5.32 -4.55 4.96
C ILE A 62 5.63 -4.20 6.40
N ALA A 63 6.80 -3.64 6.66
CA ALA A 63 7.16 -3.10 7.96
C ALA A 63 7.51 -1.62 7.78
N PRO A 64 6.52 -0.71 7.79
CA PRO A 64 6.79 0.72 7.70
C PRO A 64 7.54 1.19 8.95
N PRO A 65 8.53 2.08 8.80
CA PRO A 65 9.20 2.70 9.94
C PRO A 65 8.24 3.62 10.70
N PRO A 66 8.55 4.00 11.96
CA PRO A 66 7.87 5.11 12.61
C PRO A 66 8.01 6.37 11.75
N HIS A 67 6.97 7.22 11.71
CA HIS A 67 6.88 8.47 10.93
C HIS A 67 6.57 8.35 9.43
N VAL A 68 5.81 7.33 9.02
CA VAL A 68 5.15 7.33 7.71
C VAL A 68 3.99 8.32 7.71
N ASP A 69 3.94 9.17 6.70
CA ASP A 69 2.86 10.14 6.46
C ASP A 69 1.76 9.51 5.59
N TYR A 70 2.16 8.81 4.53
CA TYR A 70 1.23 8.07 3.69
C TYR A 70 1.92 6.92 2.95
N LEU A 71 1.10 5.95 2.52
CA LEU A 71 1.51 4.89 1.61
C LEU A 71 1.04 5.24 0.21
N PHE A 72 1.96 5.13 -0.73
CA PHE A 72 1.73 5.20 -2.17
C PHE A 72 1.73 3.79 -2.73
N VAL A 73 0.63 3.42 -3.37
CA VAL A 73 0.48 2.12 -4.01
C VAL A 73 0.31 2.32 -5.51
N SER A 74 1.09 1.59 -6.31
CA SER A 74 1.07 1.67 -7.76
C SER A 74 1.10 0.28 -8.39
N ALA A 75 0.36 0.07 -9.46
CA ALA A 75 0.33 -1.19 -10.19
C ALA A 75 0.24 -0.92 -11.70
N THR A 76 0.83 -1.80 -12.51
CA THR A 76 0.83 -1.66 -13.97
C THR A 76 -0.59 -1.69 -14.51
N GLY A 77 -0.99 -0.66 -15.25
CA GLY A 77 -2.34 -0.53 -15.82
C GLY A 77 -3.38 0.08 -14.87
N TYR A 78 -3.00 0.42 -13.63
CA TYR A 78 -3.88 1.04 -12.65
C TYR A 78 -3.47 2.48 -12.36
N LYS A 79 -4.44 3.30 -11.96
CA LYS A 79 -4.13 4.60 -11.37
C LYS A 79 -3.56 4.40 -9.97
N PRO A 80 -2.45 5.05 -9.60
CA PRO A 80 -1.89 4.92 -8.27
C PRO A 80 -2.86 5.46 -7.22
N ALA A 81 -2.79 4.87 -6.02
CA ALA A 81 -3.60 5.24 -4.88
C ALA A 81 -2.73 5.72 -3.73
N ARG A 82 -3.26 6.69 -2.97
CA ARG A 82 -2.66 7.19 -1.74
C ARG A 82 -3.52 6.71 -0.58
N ALA A 83 -2.93 5.93 0.33
CA ALA A 83 -3.54 5.59 1.60
C ALA A 83 -2.88 6.45 2.68
N GLY A 84 -3.65 7.29 3.38
CA GLY A 84 -3.14 8.02 4.54
C GLY A 84 -2.73 7.02 5.61
N ALA A 85 -1.52 7.15 6.16
CA ALA A 85 -1.17 6.46 7.39
C ALA A 85 -1.90 7.24 8.49
N GLY A 86 -3.07 6.75 8.91
CA GLY A 86 -3.96 7.52 9.79
C GLY A 86 -3.21 8.09 10.99
N ASP A 87 -3.33 9.40 11.19
CA ASP A 87 -2.91 10.07 12.42
C ASP A 87 -3.74 9.49 13.58
N THR A 88 -3.13 8.63 14.38
CA THR A 88 -3.57 8.34 15.75
C THR A 88 -2.72 9.13 16.72
#